data_AF-A0A8S0UVZ9-F1
#
_entry.id   AF-A0A8S0UVZ9-F1
#
_cell.length_a   1.000
_cell.length_b   1.000
_cell.length_c   1.000
_cell.angle_alpha   90.00
_cell.angle_beta   90.00
_cell.angle_gamma   90.00
#
_symmetry.space_group_name_H-M   'P 1'
#
loop_
_entity.id
_entity.type
_entity.pdbx_description
1 polymer ?
#
loop_
_entity_poly.entity_id
_entity_poly.type
_entity_poly.pdbx_seq_one_letter_code
_entity_poly.pdbx_strand_id
1 'polypeptide(L)'
;MAKGRGIRHQGKRSSTVALVLSMLLMLTIVLLMLLALGIFSLPIGSDEDSSIGDRIKLKRLNLDISAEGEGLGKRGEQWTEILSWEPRAFVYHNFLSKEECEYLINHAKPHMEKSTVVDSKTGKSKDSRVRTSSGMFLRRGRDKVIRAIEKRIADYTFIPVEHGEGLQVLHYEEGQKYEPHFDYFLDEFNTKNGGQRIATVLMYLSDVEEGGETVFPAAKGNFSSVPGWNEMSECAKRGLSVKPKMGDALLFWSMRPDASLDPSSLHGGCPVIKGNKWSSTKWIHVGEYKI
;
A
#
# COMPACT_ATOMS: atom_id res chain seq x y z
N MET A 1 -21.13 35.86 81.74
CA MET A 1 -21.39 35.95 80.28
C MET A 1 -20.23 36.70 79.63
N ALA A 2 -19.37 36.02 78.88
CA ALA A 2 -18.52 36.54 77.78
C ALA A 2 -17.38 35.54 77.49
N LYS A 3 -17.44 34.90 76.32
CA LYS A 3 -16.48 33.90 75.80
C LYS A 3 -15.23 34.60 75.26
N GLY A 4 -14.04 34.12 75.63
CA GLY A 4 -12.80 34.42 74.92
C GLY A 4 -12.78 33.76 73.54
N ARG A 5 -12.52 34.55 72.49
CA ARG A 5 -12.28 34.07 71.12
C ARG A 5 -10.79 33.77 70.97
N GLY A 6 -10.43 32.48 70.94
CA GLY A 6 -9.12 32.03 70.46
C GLY A 6 -9.10 32.02 68.93
N ILE A 7 -8.17 32.77 68.34
CA ILE A 7 -7.88 32.72 66.90
C ILE A 7 -7.05 31.46 66.64
N ARG A 8 -7.65 30.48 65.94
CA ARG A 8 -7.00 29.22 65.55
C ARG A 8 -6.37 29.41 64.17
N HIS A 9 -5.05 29.56 64.11
CA HIS A 9 -4.30 29.50 62.85
C HIS A 9 -4.42 28.08 62.27
N GLN A 10 -5.18 27.92 61.18
CA GLN A 10 -5.15 26.70 60.37
C GLN A 10 -3.95 26.78 59.41
N GLY A 11 -2.88 26.05 59.72
CA GLY A 11 -1.82 25.79 58.76
C GLY A 11 -2.35 24.91 57.62
N LYS A 12 -2.34 25.42 56.38
CA LYS A 12 -2.62 24.62 55.18
C LYS A 12 -1.52 23.56 55.06
N ARG A 13 -1.84 22.30 55.36
CA ARG A 13 -0.98 21.17 54.98
C ARG A 13 -1.01 21.03 53.47
N SER A 14 0.09 21.41 52.81
CA SER A 14 0.28 21.16 51.39
C SER A 14 0.28 19.64 51.16
N SER A 15 -0.52 19.19 50.20
CA SER A 15 -0.53 17.80 49.75
C SER A 15 0.87 17.42 49.25
N THR A 16 1.37 16.25 49.63
CA THR A 16 2.64 15.70 49.13
C THR A 16 2.71 15.70 47.60
N VAL A 17 1.58 15.53 46.91
CA VAL A 17 1.48 15.61 45.45
C VAL A 17 1.74 17.03 44.93
N ALA A 18 1.24 18.05 45.63
CA ALA A 18 1.47 19.45 45.25
C ALA A 18 2.95 19.86 45.45
N LEU A 19 3.60 19.32 46.48
CA LEU A 19 5.05 19.47 46.68
C LEU A 19 5.85 18.82 45.55
N VAL A 20 5.51 17.59 45.16
CA VAL A 20 6.19 16.89 44.05
C VAL A 20 6.01 17.63 42.72
N LEU A 21 4.80 18.09 42.42
CA LEU A 21 4.53 18.87 41.19
C LEU A 21 5.29 20.20 41.19
N SER A 22 5.35 20.89 42.34
CA SER A 22 6.13 22.11 42.48
C SER A 22 7.64 21.85 42.29
N MET A 23 8.16 20.74 42.79
CA MET A 23 9.56 20.38 42.61
C MET A 23 9.89 20.06 41.14
N LEU A 24 9.02 19.32 40.45
CA LEU A 24 9.19 19.01 39.02
C LEU A 24 9.15 20.28 38.16
N LEU A 25 8.24 21.21 38.47
CA LEU A 25 8.15 22.50 37.78
C LEU A 25 9.40 23.36 38.01
N MET A 26 9.93 23.39 39.22
CA MET A 26 11.16 24.13 39.51
C MET A 26 12.36 23.49 38.80
N LEU A 27 12.43 22.16 38.73
CA LEU A 27 13.51 21.45 38.04
C LEU A 27 13.50 21.73 36.53
N THR A 28 12.33 21.78 35.90
CA THR A 28 12.21 22.10 34.46
C THR A 28 12.59 23.54 34.17
N ILE A 29 12.20 24.49 35.02
CA ILE A 29 12.60 25.90 34.88
C ILE A 29 14.12 26.06 35.01
N VAL A 30 14.75 25.39 35.97
CA VAL A 30 16.21 25.41 36.13
C VAL A 30 16.91 24.82 34.90
N LEU A 31 16.41 23.69 34.37
CA LEU A 31 16.97 23.07 33.17
C LEU A 31 16.89 24.01 31.95
N LEU A 32 15.77 24.70 31.77
CA LEU A 32 15.58 25.68 30.70
C LEU A 32 16.50 26.90 30.85
N MET A 33 16.71 27.38 32.08
CA MET A 33 17.67 28.47 32.32
C MET A 33 19.11 28.04 32.05
N LEU A 34 19.50 26.81 32.42
CA LEU A 34 20.84 26.30 32.13
C LEU A 34 21.10 26.11 30.63
N LEU A 35 20.07 25.72 29.86
CA LEU A 35 20.12 25.69 28.39
C LEU A 35 20.22 27.10 27.80
N ALA A 36 19.43 28.06 28.31
CA ALA A 36 19.46 29.45 27.85
C ALA A 36 20.77 30.19 28.17
N LEU A 37 21.43 29.82 29.27
CA LEU A 37 22.74 30.33 29.68
C LEU A 37 23.91 29.58 29.00
N GLY A 38 23.63 28.58 28.16
CA GLY A 38 24.64 27.81 27.43
C GLY A 38 25.52 26.91 28.32
N ILE A 39 25.11 26.66 29.57
CA ILE A 39 25.82 25.79 30.51
C ILE A 39 25.63 24.32 30.13
N PHE A 40 24.48 23.99 29.53
CA PHE A 40 24.21 22.72 28.87
C PHE A 40 23.86 23.00 27.41
N SER A 41 24.41 22.19 26.50
CA SER A 41 24.06 22.18 25.08
C SER A 41 23.33 20.88 24.77
N LEU A 42 22.22 20.97 24.04
CA LEU A 42 21.59 19.81 23.40
C LEU A 42 22.49 19.38 22.23
N PRO A 43 22.64 18.07 21.96
CA PRO A 43 23.41 17.60 20.83
C PRO A 43 22.62 17.89 19.55
N ILE A 44 22.79 19.08 19.01
CA ILE A 44 22.34 19.47 17.67
C ILE A 44 23.59 19.43 16.81
N GLY A 45 23.69 18.38 15.99
CA GLY A 45 24.75 18.23 15.00
C GLY A 45 24.55 19.20 13.84
N SER A 46 25.47 20.14 13.70
CA SER A 46 25.72 20.88 12.46
C SER A 46 27.20 20.68 12.11
N ASP A 47 27.42 20.16 10.92
CA ASP A 47 28.70 19.76 10.34
C ASP A 47 29.75 20.89 10.32
N GLU A 48 31.00 20.59 10.65
CA GLU A 48 32.08 20.49 9.65
C GLU A 48 33.43 20.05 10.25
N ASP A 49 33.95 18.98 9.64
CA ASP A 49 35.33 18.64 9.33
C ASP A 49 36.39 18.52 10.45
N SER A 50 36.64 17.26 10.86
CA SER A 50 38.01 16.75 10.98
C SER A 50 38.04 15.22 11.23
N SER A 51 38.58 14.47 10.27
CA SER A 51 39.27 13.18 10.46
C SER A 51 38.53 11.94 10.99
N ILE A 52 37.19 11.87 10.94
CA ILE A 52 36.42 10.64 11.24
C ILE A 52 36.04 9.88 9.94
N GLY A 53 36.69 10.18 8.82
CA GLY A 53 36.43 9.52 7.53
C GLY A 53 36.87 8.06 7.41
N ASP A 54 37.69 7.55 8.36
CA ASP A 54 38.38 6.27 8.18
C ASP A 54 37.97 5.15 9.15
N ARG A 55 37.08 5.41 10.11
CA ARG A 55 36.69 4.43 11.14
C ARG A 55 35.21 4.10 11.23
N ILE A 56 34.38 4.73 10.40
CA ILE A 56 33.03 4.26 10.10
C ILE A 56 33.03 3.71 8.68
N LYS A 57 33.87 2.71 8.43
CA LYS A 57 33.40 1.55 7.64
C LYS A 57 32.34 0.87 8.49
N LEU A 58 31.18 1.53 8.65
CA LEU A 58 29.94 0.79 8.66
C LEU A 58 30.04 0.04 7.35
N LYS A 59 30.44 -1.24 7.42
CA LYS A 59 30.10 -2.18 6.38
C LYS A 59 28.66 -1.82 6.09
N ARG A 60 28.40 -1.21 4.92
CA ARG A 60 27.17 -1.51 4.20
C ARG A 60 27.03 -2.99 4.47
N LEU A 61 26.08 -3.35 5.33
CA LEU A 61 25.51 -4.65 5.19
C LEU A 61 24.86 -4.55 3.81
N ASN A 62 25.67 -4.72 2.77
CA ASN A 62 25.50 -5.84 1.87
C ASN A 62 25.33 -7.05 2.80
N LEU A 63 24.14 -7.15 3.41
CA LEU A 63 23.34 -8.31 3.22
C LEU A 63 23.32 -8.48 1.70
N ASP A 64 24.40 -9.10 1.20
CA ASP A 64 24.33 -10.04 0.11
C ASP A 64 23.30 -11.06 0.61
N ILE A 65 22.03 -10.67 0.57
CA ILE A 65 20.97 -11.60 0.23
C ILE A 65 21.26 -11.91 -1.24
N SER A 66 22.34 -12.66 -1.46
CA SER A 66 22.31 -13.78 -2.36
C SER A 66 21.33 -14.81 -1.76
N ALA A 67 20.08 -14.40 -1.52
CA ALA A 67 19.02 -15.33 -1.82
C ALA A 67 19.16 -15.42 -3.33
N GLU A 68 19.67 -16.55 -3.82
CA GLU A 68 19.01 -17.15 -4.96
C GLU A 68 17.51 -17.13 -4.63
N GLY A 69 16.85 -16.03 -5.00
CA GLY A 69 15.45 -15.83 -4.65
C GLY A 69 14.71 -17.01 -5.25
N GLU A 70 13.82 -17.65 -4.49
CA GLU A 70 13.00 -18.74 -5.02
C GLU A 70 12.17 -18.34 -6.27
N GLY A 71 12.11 -17.03 -6.55
CA GLY A 71 11.53 -16.46 -7.76
C GLY A 71 12.34 -16.74 -9.03
N LEU A 72 11.68 -16.60 -10.17
CA LEU A 72 12.29 -16.84 -11.47
C LEU A 72 13.02 -15.57 -11.95
N GLY A 73 14.26 -15.67 -12.44
CA GLY A 73 14.96 -14.54 -13.04
C GLY A 73 15.52 -13.50 -12.05
N LYS A 74 16.03 -12.37 -12.58
CA LYS A 74 16.64 -11.30 -11.78
C LYS A 74 15.75 -10.05 -11.81
N ARG A 75 15.46 -9.51 -10.62
CA ARG A 75 14.74 -8.23 -10.47
C ARG A 75 15.71 -7.07 -10.50
N GLY A 76 15.24 -5.91 -10.98
CA GLY A 76 15.96 -4.65 -10.85
C GLY A 76 16.04 -4.16 -9.40
N GLU A 77 16.67 -3.00 -9.20
CA GLU A 77 16.70 -2.31 -7.91
C GLU A 77 15.27 -1.98 -7.46
N GLN A 78 14.87 -2.49 -6.30
CA GLN A 78 13.52 -2.30 -5.79
C GLN A 78 13.41 -0.99 -5.03
N TRP A 79 12.35 -0.23 -5.28
CA TRP A 79 12.01 0.96 -4.50
C TRP A 79 10.49 1.18 -4.51
N THR A 80 10.01 2.00 -3.58
CA THR A 80 8.58 2.25 -3.37
C THR A 80 8.24 3.71 -3.68
N GLU A 81 7.23 3.91 -4.51
CA GLU A 81 6.60 5.20 -4.77
C GLU A 81 5.30 5.30 -3.94
N ILE A 82 5.17 6.39 -3.19
CA ILE A 82 3.93 6.71 -2.45
C ILE A 82 3.06 7.57 -3.37
N LEU A 83 1.91 7.04 -3.80
CA LEU A 83 1.02 7.75 -4.73
C LEU A 83 -0.03 8.59 -4.02
N SER A 84 -0.68 8.00 -3.00
CA SER A 84 -1.77 8.65 -2.27
C SER A 84 -1.99 8.01 -0.91
N TRP A 85 -2.61 8.78 -0.02
CA TRP A 85 -3.16 8.32 1.25
C TRP A 85 -4.69 8.18 1.23
N GLU A 86 -5.37 8.71 0.21
CA GLU A 86 -6.81 8.59 -0.01
C GLU A 86 -7.12 8.39 -1.51
N PRO A 87 -7.18 7.14 -2.00
CA PRO A 87 -6.98 5.90 -1.24
C PRO A 87 -5.50 5.70 -0.90
N ARG A 88 -5.21 4.86 0.09
CA ARG A 88 -3.83 4.42 0.32
C ARG A 88 -3.37 3.61 -0.90
N ALA A 89 -2.40 4.14 -1.64
CA ALA A 89 -1.90 3.55 -2.87
C ALA A 89 -0.39 3.73 -3.02
N PHE A 90 0.30 2.66 -3.37
CA PHE A 90 1.76 2.58 -3.49
C PHE A 90 2.15 1.79 -4.73
N VAL A 91 3.19 2.22 -5.43
CA VAL A 91 3.81 1.40 -6.48
C VAL A 91 5.12 0.83 -5.96
N TYR A 92 5.27 -0.47 -6.12
CA TYR A 92 6.51 -1.19 -5.90
C TYR A 92 7.18 -1.43 -7.24
N HIS A 93 8.28 -0.72 -7.48
CA HIS A 93 9.01 -0.83 -8.74
C HIS A 93 9.89 -2.07 -8.75
N ASN A 94 9.97 -2.72 -9.92
CA ASN A 94 10.72 -3.96 -10.11
C ASN A 94 10.29 -5.08 -9.13
N PHE A 95 8.99 -5.14 -8.83
CA PHE A 95 8.40 -6.11 -7.90
C PHE A 95 8.48 -7.54 -8.43
N LEU A 96 8.18 -7.73 -9.72
CA LEU A 96 8.40 -8.96 -10.47
C LEU A 96 9.62 -8.83 -11.38
N SER A 97 10.27 -9.96 -11.65
CA SER A 97 11.24 -10.02 -12.76
C SER A 97 10.53 -10.10 -14.11
N LYS A 98 11.28 -9.87 -15.19
CA LYS A 98 10.75 -10.07 -16.54
C LYS A 98 10.29 -11.52 -16.76
N GLU A 99 11.08 -12.47 -16.26
CA GLU A 99 10.83 -13.90 -16.42
C GLU A 99 9.58 -14.34 -15.63
N GLU A 100 9.32 -13.76 -14.46
CA GLU A 100 8.08 -14.00 -13.70
C GLU A 100 6.85 -13.47 -14.45
N CYS A 101 6.94 -12.28 -15.03
CA CYS A 101 5.87 -11.73 -15.85
C CYS A 101 5.55 -12.61 -17.06
N GLU A 102 6.57 -13.01 -17.83
CA GLU A 102 6.42 -13.91 -18.97
C GLU A 102 5.90 -15.29 -18.55
N TYR A 103 6.34 -15.81 -17.40
CA TYR A 103 5.84 -17.05 -16.82
C TYR A 103 4.32 -16.98 -16.60
N LEU A 104 3.82 -15.94 -15.92
CA LEU A 104 2.40 -15.78 -15.65
C LEU A 104 1.58 -15.65 -16.94
N ILE A 105 2.05 -14.86 -17.91
CA ILE A 105 1.39 -14.70 -19.22
C ILE A 105 1.30 -16.04 -19.95
N ASN A 106 2.42 -16.76 -20.08
CA ASN A 106 2.48 -18.01 -20.85
C ASN A 106 1.61 -19.12 -20.23
N HIS A 107 1.49 -19.17 -18.91
CA HIS A 107 0.64 -20.15 -18.23
C HIS A 107 -0.85 -19.81 -18.29
N ALA A 108 -1.21 -18.53 -18.41
CA ALA A 108 -2.59 -18.08 -18.50
C ALA A 108 -3.12 -18.12 -19.94
N LYS A 109 -2.30 -17.72 -20.92
CA LYS A 109 -2.68 -17.51 -22.33
C LYS A 109 -3.50 -18.65 -22.97
N PRO A 110 -3.21 -19.95 -22.77
CA PRO A 110 -3.99 -21.04 -23.35
C PRO A 110 -5.39 -21.22 -22.75
N HIS A 111 -5.67 -20.59 -21.61
CA HIS A 111 -6.86 -20.80 -20.79
C HIS A 111 -7.66 -19.51 -20.57
N MET A 112 -7.40 -18.46 -21.35
CA MET A 112 -8.07 -17.18 -21.19
C MET A 112 -9.52 -17.26 -21.66
N GLU A 113 -10.44 -16.86 -20.78
CA GLU A 113 -11.87 -16.76 -21.08
C GLU A 113 -12.34 -15.32 -20.92
N LYS A 114 -13.48 -14.96 -21.54
CA LYS A 114 -14.04 -13.62 -21.38
C LYS A 114 -14.31 -13.33 -19.90
N SER A 115 -13.80 -12.20 -19.40
CA SER A 115 -13.93 -11.85 -17.99
C SER A 115 -15.37 -11.51 -17.61
N THR A 116 -15.77 -11.91 -16.42
CA THR A 116 -17.07 -11.58 -15.81
C THR A 116 -16.91 -10.59 -14.65
N VAL A 117 -18.03 -10.06 -14.18
CA VAL A 117 -18.11 -9.22 -12.97
C VAL A 117 -19.05 -9.84 -11.94
N VAL A 118 -18.84 -9.53 -10.67
CA VAL A 118 -19.76 -9.90 -9.59
C VAL A 118 -20.93 -8.91 -9.55
N ASP A 119 -22.15 -9.41 -9.64
CA ASP A 119 -23.37 -8.61 -9.49
C ASP A 119 -23.57 -8.23 -8.02
N SER A 120 -23.65 -6.93 -7.73
CA SER A 120 -23.71 -6.42 -6.35
C SER A 120 -24.99 -6.75 -5.60
N LYS A 121 -26.09 -7.13 -6.29
CA LYS A 121 -27.36 -7.49 -5.66
C LYS A 121 -27.45 -8.98 -5.37
N THR A 122 -26.91 -9.80 -6.26
CA THR A 122 -27.09 -11.26 -6.23
C THR A 122 -25.82 -12.02 -5.85
N GLY A 123 -24.66 -11.36 -5.87
CA GLY A 123 -23.34 -11.96 -5.64
C GLY A 123 -22.87 -12.89 -6.77
N LYS A 124 -23.61 -13.01 -7.87
CA LYS A 124 -23.32 -13.95 -8.97
C LYS A 124 -22.47 -13.34 -10.07
N SER A 125 -21.71 -14.19 -10.75
CA SER A 125 -20.95 -13.84 -11.96
C SER A 125 -21.88 -13.47 -13.12
N LYS A 126 -21.61 -12.37 -13.82
CA LYS A 126 -22.40 -11.89 -14.98
C LYS A 126 -21.48 -11.45 -16.13
N ASP A 127 -21.90 -11.72 -17.37
CA ASP A 127 -21.23 -11.19 -18.57
C ASP A 127 -21.29 -9.66 -18.57
N SER A 128 -20.16 -9.03 -18.86
CA SER A 128 -19.94 -7.62 -18.57
C SER A 128 -19.65 -6.83 -19.83
N ARG A 129 -20.46 -5.79 -20.07
CA ARG A 129 -20.07 -4.66 -20.96
C ARG A 129 -19.14 -3.67 -20.25
N VAL A 130 -18.93 -3.87 -18.94
CA VAL A 130 -18.25 -2.98 -18.00
C VAL A 130 -16.79 -3.41 -17.82
N ARG A 131 -16.51 -4.71 -17.95
CA ARG A 131 -15.17 -5.31 -18.03
C ARG A 131 -15.08 -6.13 -19.30
N THR A 132 -14.25 -5.73 -20.24
CA THR A 132 -14.18 -6.34 -21.57
C THR A 132 -12.91 -7.15 -21.83
N SER A 133 -12.11 -7.41 -20.78
CA SER A 133 -10.92 -8.25 -20.83
C SER A 133 -11.22 -9.74 -21.01
N SER A 134 -10.17 -10.51 -21.28
CA SER A 134 -10.11 -11.93 -20.96
C SER A 134 -9.34 -12.18 -19.66
N GLY A 135 -9.59 -13.30 -18.98
CA GLY A 135 -8.96 -13.62 -17.71
C GLY A 135 -8.90 -15.12 -17.41
N MET A 136 -8.00 -15.48 -16.49
CA MET A 136 -7.80 -16.83 -15.96
C MET A 136 -7.30 -16.77 -14.51
N PHE A 137 -7.72 -17.70 -13.66
CA PHE A 137 -7.19 -17.84 -12.30
C PHE A 137 -6.11 -18.91 -12.22
N LEU A 138 -4.95 -18.54 -11.69
CA LEU A 138 -3.93 -19.47 -11.25
C LEU A 138 -4.16 -19.77 -9.76
N ARG A 139 -4.26 -21.05 -9.42
CA ARG A 139 -4.52 -21.48 -8.03
C ARG A 139 -3.40 -21.03 -7.10
N ARG A 140 -3.78 -20.63 -5.87
CA ARG A 140 -2.83 -20.31 -4.80
C ARG A 140 -1.88 -21.48 -4.56
N GLY A 141 -0.59 -21.20 -4.45
CA GLY A 141 0.45 -22.18 -4.16
C GLY A 141 0.70 -23.24 -5.25
N ARG A 142 0.16 -23.07 -6.47
CA ARG A 142 0.19 -24.06 -7.55
C ARG A 142 1.58 -24.64 -7.81
N ASP A 143 2.60 -23.80 -7.88
CA ASP A 143 3.98 -24.18 -8.18
C ASP A 143 4.97 -23.27 -7.44
N LYS A 144 6.27 -23.54 -7.61
CA LYS A 144 7.33 -22.80 -6.91
C LYS A 144 7.38 -21.32 -7.27
N VAL A 145 7.10 -20.96 -8.53
CA VAL A 145 7.16 -19.57 -9.00
C VAL A 145 5.99 -18.78 -8.42
N ILE A 146 4.78 -19.36 -8.48
CA ILE A 146 3.58 -18.76 -7.88
C ILE A 146 3.77 -18.61 -6.36
N ARG A 147 4.28 -19.63 -5.66
CA ARG A 147 4.56 -19.53 -4.21
C ARG A 147 5.55 -18.41 -3.88
N ALA A 148 6.61 -18.25 -4.66
CA ALA A 148 7.59 -17.18 -4.45
C ALA A 148 6.97 -15.78 -4.64
N ILE A 149 6.12 -15.62 -5.66
CA ILE A 149 5.38 -14.37 -5.90
C ILE A 149 4.39 -14.10 -4.76
N GLU A 150 3.61 -15.10 -4.33
CA GLU A 150 2.62 -14.94 -3.27
C GLU A 150 3.26 -14.66 -1.92
N LYS A 151 4.38 -15.32 -1.59
CA LYS A 151 5.16 -15.01 -0.39
C LYS A 151 5.66 -13.56 -0.43
N ARG A 152 6.14 -13.09 -1.57
CA ARG A 152 6.58 -11.69 -1.73
C ARG A 152 5.42 -10.71 -1.57
N ILE A 153 4.24 -11.04 -2.10
CA ILE A 153 3.03 -10.23 -1.86
C ILE A 153 2.75 -10.15 -0.35
N ALA A 154 2.84 -11.27 0.37
CA ALA A 154 2.68 -11.27 1.83
C ALA A 154 3.74 -10.41 2.53
N ASP A 155 5.01 -10.50 2.12
CA ASP A 155 6.10 -9.71 2.69
C ASP A 155 5.89 -8.18 2.49
N TYR A 156 5.34 -7.75 1.35
CA TYR A 156 5.10 -6.33 1.03
C TYR A 156 3.78 -5.77 1.57
N THR A 157 2.80 -6.64 1.83
CA THR A 157 1.49 -6.24 2.37
C THR A 157 1.41 -6.41 3.87
N PHE A 158 2.33 -7.20 4.46
CA PHE A 158 2.28 -7.68 5.84
C PHE A 158 1.02 -8.49 6.17
N ILE A 159 0.43 -9.14 5.17
CA ILE A 159 -0.75 -10.00 5.32
C ILE A 159 -0.38 -11.43 4.90
N PRO A 160 -0.75 -12.48 5.68
CA PRO A 160 -0.38 -13.86 5.35
C PRO A 160 -0.89 -14.32 3.97
N VAL A 161 -0.15 -15.23 3.34
CA VAL A 161 -0.45 -15.77 2.00
C VAL A 161 -1.86 -16.39 1.94
N GLU A 162 -2.29 -16.98 3.04
CA GLU A 162 -3.55 -17.71 3.21
C GLU A 162 -4.77 -16.79 3.11
N HIS A 163 -4.61 -15.48 3.31
CA HIS A 163 -5.66 -14.48 3.16
C HIS A 163 -5.91 -14.12 1.69
N GLY A 164 -4.98 -14.44 0.80
CA GLY A 164 -5.08 -14.10 -0.60
C GLY A 164 -5.87 -15.12 -1.42
N GLU A 165 -6.69 -14.65 -2.35
CA GLU A 165 -7.28 -15.49 -3.41
C GLU A 165 -6.20 -16.05 -4.36
N GLY A 166 -6.58 -16.85 -5.35
CA GLY A 166 -5.65 -17.19 -6.45
C GLY A 166 -5.24 -15.95 -7.26
N LEU A 167 -4.12 -16.03 -7.99
CA LEU A 167 -3.70 -14.97 -8.89
C LEU A 167 -4.63 -14.92 -10.10
N GLN A 168 -5.31 -13.80 -10.32
CA GLN A 168 -6.10 -13.60 -11.54
C GLN A 168 -5.22 -12.94 -12.60
N VAL A 169 -4.93 -13.62 -13.71
CA VAL A 169 -4.25 -13.03 -14.87
C VAL A 169 -5.29 -12.47 -15.84
N LEU A 170 -5.02 -11.30 -16.39
CA LEU A 170 -5.92 -10.54 -17.25
C LEU A 170 -5.21 -10.02 -18.47
N HIS A 171 -5.90 -10.03 -19.61
CA HIS A 171 -5.43 -9.47 -20.86
C HIS A 171 -6.48 -8.52 -21.45
N TYR A 172 -6.02 -7.33 -21.82
CA TYR A 172 -6.80 -6.32 -22.52
C TYR A 172 -6.14 -6.03 -23.88
N GLU A 173 -6.94 -6.20 -24.92
CA GLU A 173 -6.64 -5.77 -26.29
C GLU A 173 -6.99 -4.28 -26.48
N GLU A 174 -6.63 -3.71 -27.63
CA GLU A 174 -6.99 -2.35 -28.01
C GLU A 174 -8.51 -2.12 -27.90
N GLY A 175 -8.90 -1.00 -27.30
CA GLY A 175 -10.28 -0.63 -26.99
C GLY A 175 -10.88 -1.30 -25.75
N GLN A 176 -10.28 -2.38 -25.22
CA GLN A 176 -10.79 -3.06 -24.03
C GLN A 176 -10.46 -2.28 -22.76
N LYS A 177 -11.35 -2.37 -21.76
CA LYS A 177 -11.31 -1.56 -20.53
C LYS A 177 -11.97 -2.27 -19.35
N TYR A 178 -11.83 -1.65 -18.18
CA TYR A 178 -12.66 -1.94 -17.01
C TYR A 178 -13.16 -0.63 -16.43
N GLU A 179 -14.47 -0.39 -16.46
CA GLU A 179 -15.06 0.77 -15.80
C GLU A 179 -14.73 0.82 -14.29
N PRO A 180 -14.79 2.02 -13.69
CA PRO A 180 -14.57 2.19 -12.26
C PRO A 180 -15.47 1.30 -11.40
N HIS A 181 -14.87 0.58 -10.46
CA HIS A 181 -15.52 -0.35 -9.54
C HIS A 181 -14.76 -0.42 -8.21
N PHE A 182 -15.33 -1.14 -7.26
CA PHE A 182 -14.70 -1.46 -5.99
C PHE A 182 -14.32 -2.94 -5.97
N ASP A 183 -13.20 -3.24 -5.32
CA ASP A 183 -12.79 -4.63 -5.07
C ASP A 183 -13.44 -5.21 -3.82
N TYR A 184 -13.90 -4.37 -2.90
CA TYR A 184 -14.69 -4.80 -1.75
C TYR A 184 -16.08 -5.27 -2.17
N PHE A 185 -16.68 -6.15 -1.37
CA PHE A 185 -18.04 -6.64 -1.62
C PHE A 185 -19.09 -5.75 -0.94
N LEU A 186 -20.26 -5.63 -1.57
CA LEU A 186 -21.45 -5.02 -0.96
C LEU A 186 -22.49 -6.08 -0.55
N ASP A 187 -22.25 -7.34 -0.89
CA ASP A 187 -23.12 -8.47 -0.57
C ASP A 187 -22.52 -9.33 0.55
N GLU A 188 -23.39 -10.03 1.29
CA GLU A 188 -22.96 -10.93 2.36
C GLU A 188 -22.38 -12.25 1.84
N PHE A 189 -22.76 -12.70 0.64
CA PHE A 189 -22.38 -14.02 0.13
C PHE A 189 -20.87 -14.13 -0.09
N ASN A 190 -20.26 -13.15 -0.76
CA ASN A 190 -18.84 -13.15 -1.08
C ASN A 190 -17.96 -12.90 0.16
N THR A 191 -18.50 -12.28 1.22
CA THR A 191 -17.77 -12.09 2.49
C THR A 191 -17.67 -13.36 3.34
N LYS A 192 -18.39 -14.44 3.00
CA LYS A 192 -18.37 -15.68 3.81
C LYS A 192 -17.02 -16.40 3.81
N ASN A 193 -16.22 -16.21 2.77
CA ASN A 193 -14.89 -16.81 2.66
C ASN A 193 -13.81 -15.73 2.86
N GLY A 194 -13.08 -15.78 3.98
CA GLY A 194 -12.06 -14.79 4.32
C GLY A 194 -12.56 -13.41 4.76
N GLY A 195 -13.85 -13.09 4.66
CA GLY A 195 -14.36 -11.75 4.98
C GLY A 195 -14.21 -10.78 3.82
N GLN A 196 -14.17 -9.47 4.12
CA GLN A 196 -13.94 -8.43 3.12
C GLN A 196 -12.55 -8.52 2.47
N ARG A 197 -12.47 -8.07 1.21
CA ARG A 197 -11.20 -7.77 0.55
C ARG A 197 -10.66 -6.46 1.11
N ILE A 198 -9.54 -6.51 1.80
CA ILE A 198 -8.92 -5.37 2.49
C ILE A 198 -7.95 -4.62 1.57
N ALA A 199 -7.26 -5.35 0.69
CA ALA A 199 -6.24 -4.81 -0.19
C ALA A 199 -6.17 -5.58 -1.51
N THR A 200 -5.66 -4.90 -2.52
CA THR A 200 -5.41 -5.44 -3.85
C THR A 200 -3.98 -5.15 -4.26
N VAL A 201 -3.28 -6.18 -4.75
CA VAL A 201 -2.01 -6.03 -5.46
C VAL A 201 -2.25 -6.29 -6.93
N LEU A 202 -2.12 -5.26 -7.75
CA LEU A 202 -2.21 -5.31 -9.20
C LEU A 202 -0.81 -5.24 -9.80
N MET A 203 -0.32 -6.37 -10.31
CA MET A 203 0.99 -6.49 -10.96
C MET A 203 0.85 -6.27 -12.46
N TYR A 204 1.68 -5.39 -13.03
CA TYR A 204 1.73 -5.15 -14.47
C TYR A 204 2.70 -6.14 -15.13
N LEU A 205 2.19 -6.97 -16.03
CA LEU A 205 2.97 -8.03 -16.67
C LEU A 205 3.50 -7.62 -18.05
N SER A 206 3.06 -6.48 -18.57
CA SER A 206 3.56 -5.90 -19.81
C SER A 206 3.62 -4.38 -19.71
N ASP A 207 4.51 -3.78 -20.49
CA ASP A 207 4.43 -2.36 -20.83
C ASP A 207 3.25 -2.14 -21.79
N VAL A 208 2.62 -0.98 -21.69
CA VAL A 208 1.54 -0.57 -22.60
C VAL A 208 1.98 0.71 -23.30
N GLU A 209 1.88 0.71 -24.64
CA GLU A 209 2.36 1.83 -25.45
C GLU A 209 1.51 3.08 -25.20
N GLU A 210 0.19 2.96 -25.29
CA GLU A 210 -0.75 4.05 -25.06
C GLU A 210 -2.03 3.57 -24.36
N GLY A 211 -2.49 4.32 -23.37
CA GLY A 211 -3.66 3.98 -22.55
C GLY A 211 -3.40 2.86 -21.54
N GLY A 212 -4.46 2.16 -21.14
CA GLY A 212 -4.38 1.01 -20.23
C GLY A 212 -4.07 1.37 -18.77
N GLU A 213 -4.07 2.64 -18.39
CA GLU A 213 -3.77 3.09 -17.04
C GLU A 213 -4.75 2.52 -16.00
N THR A 214 -4.28 2.36 -14.77
CA THR A 214 -5.19 2.14 -13.63
C THR A 214 -5.54 3.51 -13.05
N VAL A 215 -6.82 3.90 -13.10
CA VAL A 215 -7.31 5.23 -12.67
C VAL A 215 -8.15 5.13 -11.41
N PHE A 216 -7.93 6.05 -10.48
CA PHE A 216 -8.71 6.25 -9.25
C PHE A 216 -9.46 7.60 -9.34
N PRO A 217 -10.66 7.63 -9.95
CA PRO A 217 -11.39 8.88 -10.17
C PRO A 217 -11.88 9.55 -8.87
N ALA A 218 -11.96 8.81 -7.76
CA ALA A 218 -12.41 9.34 -6.47
C ALA A 218 -11.24 9.76 -5.54
N ALA A 219 -9.99 9.56 -5.96
CA ALA A 219 -8.81 9.92 -5.19
C ALA A 219 -8.76 11.43 -4.92
N LYS A 220 -8.25 11.81 -3.74
CA LYS A 220 -8.12 13.22 -3.34
C LYS A 220 -6.70 13.72 -3.61
N GLY A 221 -6.58 14.79 -4.39
CA GLY A 221 -5.30 15.42 -4.66
C GLY A 221 -5.29 16.22 -5.97
N ASN A 222 -4.24 17.03 -6.16
CA ASN A 222 -3.99 17.68 -7.44
C ASN A 222 -2.99 16.85 -8.25
N PHE A 223 -3.50 15.89 -9.02
CA PHE A 223 -2.66 14.96 -9.78
C PHE A 223 -2.17 15.54 -11.11
N SER A 224 -2.64 16.72 -11.51
CA SER A 224 -2.20 17.37 -12.76
C SER A 224 -0.72 17.78 -12.78
N SER A 225 -0.07 17.79 -11.62
CA SER A 225 1.33 18.17 -11.45
C SER A 225 2.30 16.99 -11.43
N VAL A 226 1.81 15.75 -11.57
CA VAL A 226 2.70 14.57 -11.57
C VAL A 226 3.50 14.48 -12.88
N PRO A 227 4.77 14.07 -12.83
CA PRO A 227 5.54 13.79 -14.04
C PRO A 227 4.81 12.81 -14.95
N GLY A 228 4.81 13.07 -16.27
CA GLY A 228 4.11 12.23 -17.25
C GLY A 228 2.61 12.49 -17.39
N TRP A 229 2.01 13.43 -16.64
CA TRP A 229 0.58 13.77 -16.77
C TRP A 229 0.14 14.07 -18.21
N ASN A 230 0.98 14.78 -18.97
CA ASN A 230 0.68 15.15 -20.35
C ASN A 230 0.67 13.96 -21.32
N GLU A 231 1.32 12.85 -20.95
CA GLU A 231 1.40 11.61 -21.74
C GLU A 231 0.26 10.63 -21.39
N MET A 232 -0.52 10.95 -20.35
CA MET A 232 -1.65 10.12 -19.92
C MET A 232 -2.85 10.25 -20.87
N SER A 233 -3.62 9.18 -21.00
CA SER A 233 -4.88 9.21 -21.75
C SER A 233 -5.90 10.13 -21.10
N GLU A 234 -6.90 10.59 -21.87
CA GLU A 234 -8.01 11.38 -21.35
C GLU A 234 -8.79 10.65 -20.24
N CYS A 235 -8.84 9.32 -20.29
CA CYS A 235 -9.43 8.52 -19.23
C CYS A 235 -8.64 8.62 -17.92
N ALA A 236 -7.30 8.57 -18.02
CA ALA A 236 -6.39 8.62 -16.87
C ALA A 236 -6.36 10.00 -16.21
N LYS A 237 -6.60 11.08 -16.97
CA LYS A 237 -6.70 12.44 -16.45
C LYS A 237 -7.91 12.71 -15.54
N ARG A 238 -8.82 11.73 -15.37
CA ARG A 238 -9.99 11.86 -14.48
C ARG A 238 -9.68 11.68 -12.99
N GLY A 239 -8.44 11.34 -12.63
CA GLY A 239 -8.05 11.15 -11.23
C GLY A 239 -6.57 10.80 -11.10
N LEU A 240 -6.19 10.25 -9.94
CA LEU A 240 -4.88 9.62 -9.78
C LEU A 240 -4.78 8.44 -10.74
N SER A 241 -3.68 8.32 -11.47
CA SER A 241 -3.50 7.23 -12.43
C SER A 241 -2.09 6.65 -12.40
N VAL A 242 -2.01 5.37 -12.72
CA VAL A 242 -0.77 4.60 -12.78
C VAL A 242 -0.63 3.99 -14.18
N LYS A 243 0.45 4.33 -14.88
CA LYS A 243 0.78 3.76 -16.18
C LYS A 243 1.29 2.33 -16.00
N PRO A 244 0.83 1.34 -16.80
CA PRO A 244 1.36 -0.02 -16.72
C PRO A 244 2.82 -0.05 -17.15
N LYS A 245 3.67 -0.56 -16.26
CA LYS A 245 5.08 -0.81 -16.54
C LYS A 245 5.43 -2.22 -16.10
N MET A 246 5.98 -3.02 -17.01
CA MET A 246 6.26 -4.43 -16.76
C MET A 246 7.13 -4.61 -15.52
N GLY A 247 6.68 -5.47 -14.62
CA GLY A 247 7.39 -5.77 -13.37
C GLY A 247 6.96 -4.93 -12.17
N ASP A 248 6.28 -3.80 -12.39
CA ASP A 248 5.79 -2.97 -11.29
C ASP A 248 4.50 -3.55 -10.69
N ALA A 249 4.28 -3.30 -9.39
CA ALA A 249 3.08 -3.72 -8.69
C ALA A 249 2.43 -2.55 -7.95
N LEU A 250 1.16 -2.30 -8.22
CA LEU A 250 0.33 -1.33 -7.51
C LEU A 250 -0.38 -2.02 -6.34
N LEU A 251 -0.06 -1.60 -5.12
CA LEU A 251 -0.82 -1.95 -3.91
C LEU A 251 -1.78 -0.80 -3.59
N PHE A 252 -3.06 -1.11 -3.46
CA PHE A 252 -4.05 -0.17 -2.92
C PHE A 252 -5.00 -0.85 -1.95
N TRP A 253 -5.57 -0.05 -1.04
CA TRP A 253 -6.42 -0.54 0.04
C TRP A 253 -7.88 -0.21 -0.22
N SER A 254 -8.73 -1.23 -0.14
CA SER A 254 -10.19 -1.13 -0.25
C SER A 254 -10.85 -0.67 1.05
N MET A 255 -10.10 -0.72 2.15
CA MET A 255 -10.56 -0.37 3.49
C MET A 255 -9.57 0.57 4.19
N ARG A 256 -10.13 1.42 5.05
CA ARG A 256 -9.39 2.30 5.96
C ARG A 256 -8.86 1.52 7.16
N PRO A 257 -7.87 2.05 7.90
CA PRO A 257 -7.32 1.40 9.09
C PRO A 257 -8.35 1.10 10.20
N ASP A 258 -9.47 1.84 10.24
CA ASP A 258 -10.59 1.61 11.14
C ASP A 258 -11.56 0.51 10.66
N ALA A 259 -11.18 -0.24 9.62
CA ALA A 259 -11.96 -1.27 8.95
C ALA A 259 -13.25 -0.78 8.27
N SER A 260 -13.44 0.53 8.09
CA SER A 260 -14.50 1.03 7.21
C SER A 260 -14.09 0.89 5.73
N LEU A 261 -15.07 0.69 4.85
CA LEU A 261 -14.84 0.70 3.40
C LEU A 261 -14.32 2.07 2.97
N ASP A 262 -13.39 2.11 2.02
CA ASP A 262 -12.84 3.37 1.50
C ASP A 262 -13.44 3.72 0.13
N PRO A 263 -14.37 4.67 0.02
CA PRO A 263 -14.97 5.05 -1.26
C PRO A 263 -13.98 5.70 -2.23
N SER A 264 -12.83 6.20 -1.74
CA SER A 264 -11.79 6.74 -2.60
C SER A 264 -11.03 5.64 -3.38
N SER A 265 -11.17 4.37 -2.97
CA SER A 265 -10.59 3.20 -3.64
C SER A 265 -11.31 2.78 -4.93
N LEU A 266 -12.34 3.55 -5.34
CA LEU A 266 -12.99 3.38 -6.64
C LEU A 266 -11.93 3.47 -7.73
N HIS A 267 -11.76 2.40 -8.51
CA HIS A 267 -10.70 2.32 -9.51
C HIS A 267 -11.16 1.59 -10.77
N GLY A 268 -10.50 1.87 -11.89
CA GLY A 268 -10.80 1.23 -13.17
C GLY A 268 -9.56 1.06 -14.03
N GLY A 269 -9.69 0.28 -15.10
CA GLY A 269 -8.70 0.16 -16.16
C GLY A 269 -9.12 1.01 -17.36
N CYS A 270 -8.36 2.05 -17.66
CA CYS A 270 -8.56 2.85 -18.86
C CYS A 270 -8.44 2.00 -20.13
N PRO A 271 -9.11 2.40 -21.22
CA PRO A 271 -8.99 1.70 -22.49
C PRO A 271 -7.54 1.59 -22.92
N VAL A 272 -7.12 0.41 -23.40
CA VAL A 272 -5.86 0.30 -24.14
C VAL A 272 -6.07 1.01 -25.47
N ILE A 273 -5.25 2.01 -25.77
CA ILE A 273 -5.32 2.75 -27.04
C ILE A 273 -4.40 2.09 -28.06
N LYS A 274 -3.20 1.68 -27.62
CA LYS A 274 -2.23 1.00 -28.46
C LYS A 274 -1.44 -0.06 -27.69
N GLY A 275 -1.29 -1.24 -28.29
CA GLY A 275 -0.55 -2.36 -27.71
C GLY A 275 -1.45 -3.33 -26.93
N ASN A 276 -0.89 -4.01 -25.92
CA ASN A 276 -1.59 -5.03 -25.15
C ASN A 276 -1.26 -4.91 -23.67
N LYS A 277 -2.28 -4.91 -22.82
CA LYS A 277 -2.10 -4.88 -21.36
C LYS A 277 -2.27 -6.27 -20.79
N TRP A 278 -1.22 -6.79 -20.16
CA TRP A 278 -1.27 -7.95 -19.30
C TRP A 278 -1.09 -7.51 -17.85
N SER A 279 -1.92 -8.07 -16.97
CA SER A 279 -1.83 -7.81 -15.53
C SER A 279 -2.17 -9.05 -14.73
N SER A 280 -1.71 -9.11 -13.47
CA SER A 280 -2.15 -10.10 -12.51
C SER A 280 -2.60 -9.45 -11.22
N THR A 281 -3.82 -9.76 -10.80
CA THR A 281 -4.45 -9.26 -9.58
C THR A 281 -4.39 -10.31 -8.48
N LYS A 282 -3.99 -9.88 -7.28
CA LYS A 282 -4.15 -10.63 -6.03
C LYS A 282 -5.07 -9.84 -5.11
N TRP A 283 -6.26 -10.38 -4.85
CA TRP A 283 -7.14 -9.87 -3.80
C TRP A 283 -6.79 -10.52 -2.47
N ILE A 284 -6.79 -9.71 -1.41
CA ILE A 284 -6.38 -10.12 -0.07
C ILE A 284 -7.53 -9.82 0.88
N HIS A 285 -7.90 -10.82 1.69
CA HIS A 285 -9.00 -10.73 2.63
C HIS A 285 -8.55 -10.35 4.06
N VAL A 286 -9.49 -9.88 4.87
CA VAL A 286 -9.27 -9.61 6.31
C VAL A 286 -8.93 -10.87 7.10
N GLY A 287 -9.42 -12.03 6.67
CA GLY A 287 -9.14 -13.35 7.26
C GLY A 287 -8.70 -14.38 6.23
N GLU A 288 -8.47 -15.60 6.69
CA GLU A 288 -8.06 -16.72 5.84
C GLU A 288 -9.09 -17.01 4.74
N TYR A 289 -8.63 -17.02 3.48
CA TYR A 289 -9.42 -17.41 2.33
C TYR A 289 -9.22 -18.90 2.04
N LYS A 290 -10.28 -19.69 2.16
CA LYS A 290 -10.24 -21.14 1.93
C LYS A 290 -10.30 -21.45 0.44
N ILE A 291 -9.42 -22.34 -0.02
CA ILE A 291 -9.29 -22.81 -1.41
C ILE A 291 -9.85 -24.22 -1.60
#